data_AF-A0A077ET71-F1
#
_entry.id   AF-A0A077ET71-F1
#
_cell.length_a   1.000
_cell.length_b   1.000
_cell.length_c   1.000
_cell.angle_alpha   90.00
_cell.angle_beta   90.00
_cell.angle_gamma   90.00
#
_symmetry.space_group_name_H-M   'P 1'
#
loop_
_entity.id
_entity.type
_entity.pdbx_description
1 polymer ?
#
loop_
_entity_poly.entity_id
_entity_poly.type
_entity_poly.pdbx_seq_one_letter_code
_entity_poly.pdbx_strand_id
1 'polypeptide(L)'
;MTRQSGVSILSFLLALLLASVSLAITAAIGSHLLRQTNQSEEFKSVMVDVFQGMDAAISDQWQDSGCRALSEPPTLQTLVNDYEVPASVLTSPYAISIAYRTPTGATLSWGIKVTVTLPDGLSGYSLTLAAQSVADDVFITERTITLYKGVATINSQLQHQYFDGETGCMQEDYE
;
A
#
# COMPACT_ATOMS: atom_id res chain seq x y z
N MET A 1 -63.89 -26.49 20.43
CA MET A 1 -63.29 -25.45 21.31
C MET A 1 -61.79 -25.62 21.30
N THR A 2 -61.09 -24.81 20.50
CA THR A 2 -59.62 -24.77 20.42
C THR A 2 -59.10 -23.86 21.54
N ARG A 3 -58.32 -24.43 22.48
CA ARG A 3 -57.67 -23.66 23.54
C ARG A 3 -56.61 -22.74 22.93
N GLN A 4 -56.82 -21.43 23.06
CA GLN A 4 -55.78 -20.43 22.84
C GLN A 4 -54.75 -20.54 23.96
N SER A 5 -53.58 -21.08 23.67
CA SER A 5 -52.43 -21.05 24.57
C SER A 5 -51.90 -19.61 24.60
N GLY A 6 -52.13 -18.90 25.71
CA GLY A 6 -51.55 -17.57 25.91
C GLY A 6 -50.02 -17.65 25.92
N VAL A 7 -49.38 -16.78 25.14
CA VAL A 7 -47.91 -16.65 25.13
C VAL A 7 -47.47 -16.26 26.54
N SER A 8 -46.69 -17.14 27.18
CA SER A 8 -46.17 -16.92 28.53
C SER A 8 -45.13 -15.79 28.52
N ILE A 9 -45.12 -14.95 29.56
CA ILE A 9 -44.12 -13.88 29.78
C ILE A 9 -42.69 -14.44 29.70
N LEU A 10 -42.49 -15.69 30.13
CA LEU A 10 -41.22 -16.41 30.02
C LEU A 10 -40.80 -16.64 28.56
N SER A 11 -41.74 -16.95 27.67
CA SER A 11 -41.47 -17.10 26.22
C SER A 11 -41.11 -15.75 25.57
N PHE A 12 -41.73 -14.66 26.03
CA PHE A 12 -41.40 -13.31 25.57
C PHE A 12 -40.00 -12.86 26.02
N LEU A 13 -39.63 -13.11 27.29
CA LEU A 13 -38.30 -12.79 27.83
C LEU A 13 -37.20 -13.62 27.15
N LEU A 14 -37.46 -14.91 26.90
CA LEU A 14 -36.52 -15.77 26.19
C LEU A 14 -36.31 -15.31 24.74
N ALA A 15 -37.38 -14.89 24.05
CA ALA A 15 -37.30 -14.35 22.70
C ALA A 15 -36.53 -13.01 22.66
N LEU A 16 -36.73 -12.13 23.66
CA LEU A 16 -35.98 -10.88 23.78
C LEU A 16 -34.49 -11.12 24.04
N LEU A 17 -34.15 -12.08 24.90
CA LEU A 17 -32.76 -12.48 25.13
C LEU A 17 -32.12 -13.03 23.86
N LEU A 18 -32.78 -13.95 23.15
CA LEU A 18 -32.27 -14.51 21.89
C LEU A 18 -32.13 -13.44 20.80
N ALA A 19 -33.08 -12.51 20.67
CA ALA A 19 -32.98 -11.39 19.74
C ALA A 19 -31.83 -10.44 20.09
N SER A 20 -31.62 -10.13 21.38
CA SER A 20 -30.54 -9.25 21.83
C SER A 20 -29.14 -9.85 21.62
N VAL A 21 -28.98 -11.15 21.89
CA VAL A 21 -27.73 -11.88 21.65
C VAL A 21 -27.45 -11.96 20.15
N SER A 22 -28.46 -12.23 19.33
CA SER A 22 -28.32 -12.26 17.86
C SER A 22 -27.92 -10.90 17.30
N LEU A 23 -28.53 -9.82 17.78
CA LEU A 23 -28.20 -8.46 17.35
C LEU A 23 -26.78 -8.06 17.78
N ALA A 24 -26.35 -8.44 18.98
CA ALA A 24 -25.00 -8.17 19.46
C ALA A 24 -23.93 -8.90 18.62
N ILE A 25 -24.17 -10.15 18.23
CA ILE A 25 -23.28 -10.90 17.34
C ILE A 25 -23.21 -10.25 15.96
N THR A 26 -24.35 -9.89 15.37
CA THR A 26 -24.40 -9.24 14.05
C THR A 26 -23.73 -7.86 14.06
N ALA A 27 -23.93 -7.07 15.12
CA ALA A 27 -23.28 -5.77 15.29
C ALA A 27 -21.76 -5.92 15.45
N ALA A 28 -21.29 -6.90 16.23
CA ALA A 28 -19.86 -7.19 16.39
C ALA A 28 -19.22 -7.59 15.06
N ILE A 29 -19.86 -8.49 14.29
CA ILE A 29 -19.39 -8.90 12.97
C ILE A 29 -19.35 -7.70 12.01
N GLY A 30 -20.41 -6.89 11.97
CA GLY A 30 -20.46 -5.69 11.14
C GLY A 30 -19.34 -4.69 11.48
N SER A 31 -19.11 -4.42 12.76
CA SER A 31 -18.04 -3.53 13.20
C SER A 31 -16.64 -4.04 12.86
N HIS A 32 -16.43 -5.36 12.99
CA HIS A 32 -15.17 -6.00 12.64
C HIS A 32 -14.88 -5.90 11.13
N LEU A 33 -15.88 -6.19 10.30
CA LEU A 33 -15.76 -6.08 8.84
C LEU A 33 -15.51 -4.64 8.41
N LEU A 34 -16.24 -3.68 8.96
CA LEU A 34 -16.02 -2.25 8.67
C LEU A 34 -14.62 -1.80 9.07
N ARG A 35 -14.12 -2.23 10.23
CA ARG A 35 -12.77 -1.93 10.68
C ARG A 35 -11.73 -2.50 9.72
N GLN A 36 -11.89 -3.75 9.30
CA GLN A 36 -10.97 -4.41 8.37
C GLN A 36 -10.96 -3.73 7.00
N THR A 37 -12.14 -3.36 6.47
CA THR A 37 -12.25 -2.61 5.21
C THR A 37 -11.58 -1.24 5.32
N ASN A 38 -11.84 -0.50 6.40
CA ASN A 38 -11.21 0.81 6.60
C ASN A 38 -9.68 0.70 6.67
N GLN A 39 -9.15 -0.30 7.39
CA GLN A 39 -7.70 -0.54 7.47
C GLN A 39 -7.09 -0.91 6.10
N SER A 40 -7.82 -1.70 5.30
CA SER A 40 -7.42 -2.07 3.94
C SER A 40 -7.38 -0.86 3.01
N GLU A 41 -8.40 -0.02 3.03
CA GLU A 41 -8.46 1.19 2.19
C GLU A 41 -7.47 2.25 2.65
N GLU A 42 -7.27 2.44 3.95
CA GLU A 42 -6.25 3.35 4.48
C GLU A 42 -4.85 2.92 4.04
N PHE A 43 -4.49 1.64 4.24
CA PHE A 43 -3.22 1.11 3.78
C PHE A 43 -3.03 1.32 2.27
N LYS A 44 -4.06 0.99 1.49
CA LYS A 44 -4.04 1.14 0.03
C LYS A 44 -3.82 2.59 -0.38
N SER A 45 -4.56 3.53 0.20
CA SER A 45 -4.43 4.96 -0.09
C SER A 45 -3.01 5.44 0.18
N VAL A 46 -2.47 5.16 1.38
CA VAL A 46 -1.12 5.59 1.76
C VAL A 46 -0.07 5.01 0.80
N MET A 47 -0.19 3.74 0.41
CA MET A 47 0.77 3.13 -0.51
C MET A 47 0.65 3.65 -1.94
N VAL A 48 -0.57 3.94 -2.42
CA VAL A 48 -0.78 4.59 -3.73
C VAL A 48 -0.11 5.96 -3.74
N ASP A 49 -0.32 6.77 -2.71
CA ASP A 49 0.26 8.11 -2.61
C ASP A 49 1.79 8.05 -2.60
N VAL A 50 2.38 7.13 -1.82
CA VAL A 50 3.83 6.92 -1.78
C VAL A 50 4.36 6.50 -3.15
N PHE A 51 3.74 5.55 -3.85
CA PHE A 51 4.20 5.13 -5.17
C PHE A 51 4.03 6.21 -6.23
N GLN A 52 2.98 7.02 -6.18
CA GLN A 52 2.79 8.15 -7.09
C GLN A 52 3.86 9.23 -6.88
N GLY A 53 4.15 9.58 -5.62
CA GLY A 53 5.24 10.51 -5.32
C GLY A 53 6.60 9.98 -5.78
N MET A 54 6.84 8.68 -5.62
CA MET A 54 8.05 8.05 -6.14
C MET A 54 8.14 8.09 -7.66
N ASP A 55 7.04 7.80 -8.37
CA ASP A 55 7.00 7.89 -9.83
C ASP A 55 7.31 9.31 -10.32
N ALA A 56 6.79 10.34 -9.62
CA ALA A 56 7.08 11.73 -9.90
C ALA A 56 8.57 12.06 -9.66
N ALA A 57 9.12 11.69 -8.50
CA ALA A 57 10.53 11.91 -8.16
C ALA A 57 11.49 11.24 -9.14
N ILE A 58 11.18 10.01 -9.57
CA ILE A 58 11.97 9.27 -10.55
C ILE A 58 11.87 9.90 -11.95
N SER A 59 10.71 10.44 -12.31
CA SER A 59 10.53 11.16 -13.57
C SER A 59 11.34 12.44 -13.58
N ASP A 60 11.29 13.21 -12.50
CA ASP A 60 12.00 14.48 -12.32
C ASP A 60 13.52 14.26 -12.38
N GLN A 61 14.03 13.31 -11.59
CA GLN A 61 15.46 12.94 -11.61
C GLN A 61 15.92 12.50 -13.01
N TRP A 62 15.08 11.81 -13.77
CA TRP A 62 15.41 11.42 -15.13
C TRP A 62 15.46 12.58 -16.11
N GLN A 63 14.53 13.52 -15.99
CA GLN A 63 14.54 14.73 -16.81
C GLN A 63 15.80 15.57 -16.51
N ASP A 64 16.21 15.64 -15.26
CA ASP A 64 17.36 16.43 -14.83
C ASP A 64 18.71 15.80 -15.15
N SER A 65 18.84 14.48 -14.94
CA SER A 65 20.15 13.80 -15.02
C SER A 65 20.31 12.94 -16.27
N GLY A 66 19.23 12.57 -16.95
CA GLY A 66 19.25 11.53 -17.98
C GLY A 66 19.69 10.16 -17.46
N CYS A 67 19.67 9.93 -16.13
CA CYS A 67 20.18 8.70 -15.51
C CYS A 67 19.10 7.91 -14.76
N ARG A 68 19.14 6.58 -14.91
CA ARG A 68 18.40 5.56 -14.13
C ARG A 68 19.26 4.87 -13.08
N ALA A 69 20.50 5.34 -12.87
CA ALA A 69 21.35 4.95 -11.75
C ALA A 69 20.84 5.56 -10.43
N LEU A 70 19.64 5.18 -10.02
CA LEU A 70 18.97 5.68 -8.83
C LEU A 70 19.63 5.07 -7.59
N SER A 71 20.43 5.86 -6.85
CA SER A 71 21.18 5.37 -5.69
C SER A 71 20.51 5.73 -4.36
N GLU A 72 19.92 6.92 -4.26
CA GLU A 72 19.36 7.46 -3.04
C GLU A 72 17.86 7.76 -3.22
N PRO A 73 16.96 7.01 -2.57
CA PRO A 73 15.53 7.29 -2.66
C PRO A 73 15.17 8.56 -1.88
N PRO A 74 14.17 9.34 -2.34
CA PRO A 74 13.65 10.45 -1.57
C PRO A 74 13.06 9.95 -0.24
N THR A 75 13.12 10.81 0.77
CA THR A 75 12.46 10.54 2.05
C THR A 75 10.95 10.77 1.92
N LEU A 76 10.14 10.21 2.84
CA LEU A 76 8.70 10.54 2.88
C LEU A 76 8.45 12.05 3.02
N GLN A 77 9.32 12.76 3.75
CA GLN A 77 9.19 14.20 3.91
C GLN A 77 9.40 14.93 2.58
N THR A 78 10.41 14.50 1.80
CA THR A 78 10.67 15.00 0.45
C THR A 78 9.47 14.74 -0.46
N LEU A 79 8.91 13.52 -0.41
CA LEU A 79 7.71 13.19 -1.18
C LEU A 79 6.53 14.12 -0.87
N VAL A 80 6.32 14.47 0.41
CA VAL A 80 5.24 15.38 0.81
C VAL A 80 5.50 16.83 0.41
N ASN A 81 6.75 17.29 0.54
CA ASN A 81 7.09 18.68 0.29
C ASN A 81 7.14 19.00 -1.21
N ASP A 82 7.68 18.07 -2.00
CA ASP A 82 8.14 18.36 -3.36
C ASP A 82 7.35 17.58 -4.43
N TYR A 83 6.65 16.49 -4.05
CA TYR A 83 5.99 15.57 -4.99
C TYR A 83 4.50 15.33 -4.68
N GLU A 84 3.84 16.33 -4.09
CA GLU A 84 2.39 16.37 -3.83
C GLU A 84 1.81 15.19 -3.02
N VAL A 85 2.66 14.44 -2.31
CA VAL A 85 2.16 13.37 -1.43
C VAL A 85 1.42 13.99 -0.24
N PRO A 86 0.21 13.52 0.12
CA PRO A 86 -0.53 14.06 1.25
C PRO A 86 0.24 13.94 2.57
N ALA A 87 0.21 15.00 3.39
CA ALA A 87 0.85 15.00 4.70
C ALA A 87 0.32 13.92 5.66
N SER A 88 -0.87 13.36 5.38
CA SER A 88 -1.43 12.22 6.10
C SER A 88 -0.53 10.98 6.07
N VAL A 89 0.33 10.83 5.05
CA VAL A 89 1.32 9.75 4.96
C VAL A 89 2.32 9.82 6.11
N LEU A 90 2.76 11.03 6.51
CA LEU A 90 3.70 11.24 7.62
C LEU A 90 3.08 10.96 8.99
N THR A 91 1.76 11.15 9.11
CA THR A 91 1.01 10.87 10.33
C THR A 91 0.39 9.48 10.35
N SER A 92 0.59 8.69 9.29
CA SER A 92 0.05 7.33 9.22
C SER A 92 0.65 6.46 10.33
N PRO A 93 -0.06 5.43 10.80
CA PRO A 93 0.45 4.55 11.84
C PRO A 93 1.53 3.57 11.32
N TYR A 94 1.91 3.69 10.06
CA TYR A 94 2.86 2.81 9.39
C TYR A 94 4.26 3.41 9.42
N ALA A 95 5.24 2.62 9.84
CA ALA A 95 6.64 2.99 9.64
C ALA A 95 7.06 2.55 8.22
N ILE A 96 7.22 3.53 7.33
CA ILE A 96 7.47 3.32 5.90
C ILE A 96 8.93 3.64 5.58
N SER A 97 9.62 2.70 4.95
CA SER A 97 10.97 2.85 4.41
C SER A 97 10.93 2.66 2.90
N ILE A 98 11.59 3.55 2.18
CA ILE A 98 11.69 3.52 0.72
C ILE A 98 13.12 3.16 0.34
N ALA A 99 13.26 2.30 -0.66
CA ALA A 99 14.52 1.92 -1.28
C ALA A 99 14.32 1.74 -2.79
N TYR A 100 15.40 1.83 -3.56
CA TYR A 100 15.40 1.34 -4.93
C TYR A 100 15.75 -0.15 -4.96
N ARG A 101 15.11 -0.88 -5.87
CA ARG A 101 15.44 -2.26 -6.18
C ARG A 101 16.52 -2.27 -7.25
N THR A 102 17.76 -2.42 -6.80
CA THR A 102 18.92 -2.61 -7.67
C THR A 102 19.42 -4.05 -7.52
N PRO A 103 19.37 -4.87 -8.59
CA PRO A 103 19.93 -6.22 -8.56
C PRO A 103 21.42 -6.22 -8.25
N THR A 104 21.90 -7.31 -7.67
CA THR A 104 23.33 -7.49 -7.40
C THR A 104 24.13 -7.39 -8.70
N GLY A 105 25.10 -6.46 -8.73
CA GLY A 105 25.95 -6.24 -9.90
C GLY A 105 25.34 -5.38 -11.01
N ALA A 106 24.13 -4.83 -10.80
CA ALA A 106 23.54 -3.86 -11.70
C ALA A 106 23.87 -2.43 -11.28
N THR A 107 24.02 -1.55 -12.27
CA THR A 107 24.25 -0.09 -12.10
C THR A 107 22.96 0.72 -12.11
N LEU A 108 21.88 0.17 -12.69
CA LEU A 108 20.58 0.82 -12.77
C LEU A 108 19.53 0.16 -11.87
N SER A 109 18.63 0.96 -11.32
CA SER A 109 17.51 0.47 -10.52
C SER A 109 16.35 0.03 -11.40
N TRP A 110 15.77 -1.13 -11.10
CA TRP A 110 14.69 -1.73 -11.89
C TRP A 110 13.31 -1.52 -11.27
N GLY A 111 13.28 -0.95 -10.08
CA GLY A 111 12.03 -0.74 -9.38
C GLY A 111 12.18 -0.01 -8.05
N ILE A 112 11.04 0.17 -7.41
CA ILE A 112 10.89 0.71 -6.07
C ILE A 112 10.65 -0.46 -5.12
N LYS A 113 11.25 -0.39 -3.94
CA LYS A 113 10.98 -1.26 -2.80
C LYS A 113 10.46 -0.40 -1.66
N VAL A 114 9.24 -0.66 -1.20
CA VAL A 114 8.68 -0.05 0.00
C VAL A 114 8.56 -1.11 1.07
N THR A 115 9.16 -0.87 2.24
CA THR A 115 9.01 -1.73 3.42
C THR A 115 8.16 -1.00 4.44
N VAL A 116 7.06 -1.65 4.84
CA VAL A 116 6.08 -1.11 5.78
C VAL A 116 6.09 -1.96 7.04
N THR A 117 6.42 -1.35 8.18
CA THR A 117 6.24 -1.96 9.50
C THR A 117 4.90 -1.53 10.08
N LEU A 118 4.11 -2.51 10.50
CA LEU A 118 2.73 -2.32 10.93
C LEU A 118 2.66 -2.02 12.44
N PRO A 119 1.67 -1.23 12.89
CA PRO A 119 1.42 -0.98 14.31
C PRO A 119 0.90 -2.24 15.02
N ASP A 120 0.98 -2.27 16.34
CA ASP A 120 0.42 -3.36 17.16
C ASP A 120 -1.08 -3.56 16.91
N GLY A 121 -1.53 -4.82 16.87
CA GLY A 121 -2.93 -5.17 16.63
C GLY A 121 -3.37 -5.17 15.16
N LEU A 122 -2.48 -4.86 14.23
CA LEU A 122 -2.68 -5.05 12.79
C LEU A 122 -1.73 -6.12 12.26
N SER A 123 -2.29 -7.10 11.54
CA SER A 123 -1.53 -8.20 10.92
C SER A 123 -1.38 -7.97 9.42
N GLY A 124 -0.17 -8.16 8.88
CA GLY A 124 0.07 -8.02 7.45
C GLY A 124 -0.78 -8.97 6.61
N TYR A 125 -1.10 -10.16 7.13
CA TYR A 125 -1.97 -11.11 6.43
C TYR A 125 -3.38 -10.57 6.19
N SER A 126 -3.88 -9.69 7.07
CA SER A 126 -5.19 -9.05 6.92
C SER A 126 -5.23 -8.00 5.80
N LEU A 127 -4.06 -7.55 5.33
CA LEU A 127 -3.88 -6.53 4.29
C LEU A 127 -3.45 -7.13 2.93
N THR A 128 -3.45 -8.46 2.78
CA THR A 128 -2.92 -9.15 1.59
C THR A 128 -3.50 -8.61 0.29
N LEU A 129 -4.83 -8.47 0.21
CA LEU A 129 -5.49 -7.98 -1.01
C LEU A 129 -5.16 -6.51 -1.28
N ALA A 130 -5.08 -5.68 -0.24
CA ALA A 130 -4.69 -4.27 -0.37
C ALA A 130 -3.26 -4.15 -0.92
N ALA A 131 -2.32 -4.89 -0.33
CA ALA A 131 -0.92 -4.94 -0.76
C ALA A 131 -0.78 -5.40 -2.22
N GLN A 132 -1.46 -6.48 -2.60
CA GLN A 132 -1.43 -7.00 -3.97
C GLN A 132 -2.07 -6.05 -4.98
N SER A 133 -2.95 -5.14 -4.54
CA SER A 133 -3.62 -4.20 -5.45
C SER A 133 -2.76 -2.97 -5.82
N VAL A 134 -1.67 -2.71 -5.08
CA VAL A 134 -0.86 -1.49 -5.22
C VAL A 134 0.57 -1.75 -5.69
N ALA A 135 0.98 -3.02 -5.76
CA ALA A 135 2.35 -3.42 -6.05
C ALA A 135 2.38 -4.65 -6.97
N ASP A 136 3.44 -4.77 -7.76
CA ASP A 136 3.62 -5.88 -8.71
C ASP A 136 4.01 -7.18 -7.99
N ASP A 137 4.76 -7.07 -6.90
CA ASP A 137 5.16 -8.19 -6.06
C ASP A 137 5.12 -7.79 -4.59
N VAL A 138 4.76 -8.74 -3.72
CA VAL A 138 4.56 -8.51 -2.29
C VAL A 138 5.13 -9.65 -1.45
N PHE A 139 5.85 -9.28 -0.40
CA PHE A 139 6.27 -10.20 0.64
C PHE A 139 5.65 -9.80 1.98
N ILE A 140 4.83 -10.69 2.54
CA ILE A 140 4.01 -10.40 3.70
C ILE A 140 4.40 -11.30 4.87
N THR A 141 4.65 -10.67 6.01
CA THR A 141 4.77 -11.31 7.31
C THR A 141 3.69 -10.77 8.24
N GLU A 142 3.63 -11.28 9.47
CA GLU A 142 2.68 -10.77 10.46
C GLU A 142 2.86 -9.27 10.73
N ARG A 143 4.10 -8.77 10.74
CA ARG A 143 4.45 -7.41 11.20
C ARG A 143 4.98 -6.48 10.11
N THR A 144 5.35 -7.03 8.97
CA THR A 144 6.01 -6.29 7.89
C THR A 144 5.41 -6.69 6.55
N ILE A 145 5.15 -5.69 5.71
CA ILE A 145 4.80 -5.85 4.30
C ILE A 145 5.90 -5.21 3.47
N THR A 146 6.48 -5.95 2.54
CA THR A 146 7.40 -5.40 1.53
C THR A 146 6.71 -5.41 0.18
N LEU A 147 6.67 -4.26 -0.47
CA LEU A 147 6.02 -4.01 -1.74
C LEU A 147 7.08 -3.68 -2.78
N TYR A 148 6.94 -4.25 -3.98
CA TYR A 148 7.80 -3.95 -5.12
C TYR A 148 6.98 -3.44 -6.28
N LYS A 149 7.47 -2.37 -6.92
CA LYS A 149 6.87 -1.81 -8.14
C LYS A 149 7.95 -1.60 -9.18
N GLY A 150 7.71 -2.04 -10.41
CA GLY A 150 8.60 -1.82 -11.54
C GLY A 150 8.66 -0.34 -11.92
N VAL A 151 9.84 0.11 -12.32
CA VAL A 151 10.03 1.45 -12.88
C VAL A 151 10.28 1.30 -14.37
N ALA A 152 9.47 1.98 -15.19
CA ALA A 152 9.71 2.04 -16.62
C ALA A 152 10.99 2.84 -16.86
N THR A 153 12.03 2.16 -17.35
CA THR A 153 13.32 2.79 -17.60
C THR A 153 13.31 3.64 -18.87
N ILE A 154 12.52 3.26 -19.87
CA ILE A 154 12.57 3.82 -21.23
C ILE A 154 11.15 3.95 -21.78
N ASN A 155 10.81 5.17 -22.22
CA ASN A 155 9.45 5.53 -22.66
C ASN A 155 9.38 5.84 -24.17
N SER A 156 10.51 5.79 -24.90
CA SER A 156 10.54 5.99 -26.34
C SER A 156 11.62 5.15 -27.02
N GLN A 157 11.44 4.90 -28.33
CA GLN A 157 12.46 4.21 -29.14
C GLN A 157 13.78 5.01 -29.21
N LEU A 158 13.69 6.33 -29.18
CA LEU A 158 14.87 7.20 -29.15
C LEU A 158 15.64 7.01 -27.84
N GLN A 159 14.93 6.98 -26.70
CA GLN A 159 15.57 6.70 -25.41
C GLN A 159 16.21 5.31 -25.40
N HIS A 160 15.59 4.30 -26.02
CA HIS A 160 16.19 2.98 -26.15
C HIS A 160 17.51 2.98 -26.93
N GLN A 161 17.63 3.85 -27.93
CA GLN A 161 18.82 3.91 -28.78
C GLN A 161 20.02 4.54 -28.07
N TYR A 162 19.77 5.58 -27.25
CA TYR A 162 20.82 6.36 -26.59
C TYR A 162 21.03 5.98 -25.11
N PHE A 163 20.24 5.05 -24.57
CA PHE A 163 20.45 4.57 -23.21
C PHE A 163 21.64 3.61 -23.14
N ASP A 164 22.64 3.95 -22.32
CA ASP A 164 23.73 3.07 -21.97
C ASP A 164 23.34 2.18 -20.78
N GLY A 165 23.21 0.88 -21.04
CA GLY A 165 22.86 -0.11 -20.03
C GLY A 165 24.00 -0.44 -19.04
N GLU A 166 25.25 -0.07 -19.34
CA GLU A 166 26.39 -0.26 -18.45
C GLU A 166 26.42 0.84 -17.39
N THR A 167 26.25 2.10 -17.77
CA THR A 167 26.23 3.24 -16.84
C THR A 167 24.84 3.53 -16.28
N GLY A 168 23.79 3.09 -16.97
CA GLY A 168 22.40 3.39 -16.63
C GLY A 168 21.98 4.81 -17.00
N CYS A 169 22.70 5.49 -17.90
CA CYS A 169 22.47 6.88 -18.29
C CYS A 169 22.29 7.04 -19.81
N MET A 170 21.69 8.15 -20.22
CA MET A 170 21.65 8.56 -21.63
C MET A 170 23.05 8.98 -22.10
N GLN A 171 23.39 8.64 -23.34
CA GLN A 171 24.61 9.07 -24.01
C GLN A 171 24.56 10.58 -24.31
N GLU A 172 25.73 11.21 -24.41
CA GLU A 172 25.89 12.68 -24.55
C GLU A 172 25.23 13.27 -25.81
N ASP A 173 24.91 12.44 -26.81
CA ASP A 173 24.27 12.80 -28.07
C ASP A 173 22.73 12.73 -28.03
N TYR A 174 22.14 12.46 -26.86
CA TYR A 174 20.71 12.58 -26.63
C TYR A 174 20.29 14.04 -26.40
N GLU A 175 19.72 14.67 -27.42
CA GLU A 175 19.10 16.02 -27.38
C GLU A 175 17.56 15.98 -27.32
#